data_AF-G3ICM7-F1
#
_entry.id   AF-G3ICM7-F1
#
_cell.length_a   1.000
_cell.length_b   1.000
_cell.length_c   1.000
_cell.angle_alpha   90.00
_cell.angle_beta   90.00
_cell.angle_gamma   90.00
#
_symmetry.space_group_name_H-M   'P 1'
#
loop_
_entity.id
_entity.type
_entity.pdbx_description
1 polymer ?
#
loop_
_entity_poly.entity_id
_entity_poly.type
_entity_poly.pdbx_seq_one_letter_code
_entity_poly.pdbx_strand_id
1 'polypeptide(L)'
;MVHFTADEKAAITSIWDKVDLEKVGGETLGRLLIVYPWTQRFFDKFGNLSSATAIMGNPRIRAHGKKVLTSLGLAVQNMAIFSEKKRIEEEWMGH
;
A
#
# COMPACT_ATOMS: atom_id res chain seq x y z
N MET A 1 3.17 14.04 -15.17
CA MET A 1 4.01 13.71 -14.01
C MET A 1 3.38 14.33 -12.78
N VAL A 2 3.42 13.67 -11.62
CA VAL A 2 2.78 14.19 -10.40
C VAL A 2 3.79 15.07 -9.67
N HIS A 3 3.40 16.29 -9.34
CA HIS A 3 4.19 17.21 -8.52
C HIS A 3 3.45 17.43 -7.21
N PHE A 4 4.08 17.01 -6.10
CA PHE A 4 3.59 17.33 -4.76
C PHE A 4 4.24 18.63 -4.29
N THR A 5 3.41 19.56 -3.85
CA THR A 5 3.81 20.74 -3.09
C THR A 5 4.46 20.33 -1.75
N ALA A 6 5.15 21.26 -1.10
CA ALA A 6 5.73 21.02 0.22
C ALA A 6 4.64 20.65 1.25
N ASP A 7 3.50 21.33 1.19
CA ASP A 7 2.37 21.11 2.10
C ASP A 7 1.74 19.73 1.89
N GLU A 8 1.57 19.27 0.64
CA GLU A 8 1.07 17.92 0.35
C GLU A 8 2.02 16.84 0.86
N LYS A 9 3.34 17.00 0.64
CA LYS A 9 4.34 16.07 1.17
C LYS A 9 4.29 16.02 2.69
N ALA A 10 4.23 17.17 3.35
CA ALA A 10 4.15 17.26 4.80
C ALA A 10 2.86 16.61 5.34
N ALA A 11 1.72 16.85 4.70
CA ALA A 11 0.45 16.25 5.07
C ALA A 11 0.50 14.71 4.96
N ILE A 12 0.98 14.17 3.83
CA ILE A 12 1.10 12.72 3.60
C ILE A 12 2.00 12.08 4.66
N THR A 13 3.19 12.65 4.89
CA THR A 13 4.13 12.14 5.89
C THR A 13 3.53 12.18 7.30
N SER A 14 2.87 13.29 7.68
CA SER A 14 2.26 13.43 9.01
C SER A 14 1.14 12.43 9.30
N ILE A 15 0.42 12.00 8.24
CA ILE A 15 -0.60 10.95 8.34
C ILE A 15 0.11 9.61 8.44
N TRP A 16 1.10 9.36 7.58
CA TRP A 16 1.83 8.10 7.54
C TRP A 16 2.52 7.76 8.86
N ASP A 17 3.11 8.74 9.54
CA ASP A 17 3.79 8.56 10.83
C ASP A 17 2.85 8.05 11.95
N LYS A 18 1.53 8.22 11.77
CA LYS A 18 0.52 7.76 12.73
C LYS A 18 -0.04 6.38 12.39
N VAL A 19 0.34 5.79 11.26
CA VAL A 19 -0.19 4.50 10.80
C VAL A 19 0.49 3.35 11.54
N ASP A 20 -0.29 2.60 12.32
CA ASP A 20 0.12 1.29 12.82
C ASP A 20 0.08 0.28 11.66
N LEU A 21 1.25 -0.01 11.10
CA LEU A 21 1.39 -0.89 9.92
C LEU A 21 0.85 -2.30 10.17
N GLU A 22 0.91 -2.81 11.39
CA GLU A 22 0.47 -4.16 11.69
C GLU A 22 -1.05 -4.23 11.79
N LYS A 23 -1.65 -3.31 12.56
CA LYS A 23 -3.10 -3.23 12.71
C LYS A 23 -3.77 -2.81 11.41
N VAL A 24 -3.38 -1.66 10.86
CA VAL A 24 -4.00 -1.09 9.66
C VAL A 24 -3.73 -1.96 8.44
N GLY A 25 -2.55 -2.60 8.35
CA GLY A 25 -2.21 -3.49 7.24
C GLY A 25 -3.11 -4.72 7.21
N GLY A 26 -3.26 -5.39 8.35
CA GLY A 26 -4.15 -6.54 8.47
C GLY A 26 -5.61 -6.19 8.21
N GLU A 27 -6.10 -5.06 8.75
CA GLU A 27 -7.47 -4.59 8.51
C GLU A 27 -7.72 -4.23 7.05
N THR A 28 -6.77 -3.58 6.38
CA THR A 28 -6.90 -3.17 4.98
C THR A 28 -7.00 -4.38 4.06
N LEU A 29 -6.07 -5.35 4.19
CA LEU A 29 -6.10 -6.55 3.38
C LEU A 29 -7.31 -7.43 3.72
N GLY A 30 -7.66 -7.54 5.01
CA GLY A 30 -8.86 -8.29 5.42
C GLY A 30 -10.13 -7.71 4.81
N ARG A 31 -10.30 -6.39 4.82
CA ARG A 31 -11.44 -5.71 4.18
C ARG A 31 -11.46 -5.91 2.67
N LEU A 32 -10.30 -5.88 1.99
CA LEU A 32 -10.22 -6.17 0.56
C LEU A 32 -10.82 -7.55 0.25
N LEU A 33 -10.43 -8.58 1.00
CA LEU A 33 -10.91 -9.95 0.78
C LEU A 33 -12.38 -10.17 1.14
N ILE A 34 -12.92 -9.38 2.05
CA ILE A 34 -14.34 -9.44 2.45
C ILE A 34 -15.22 -8.69 1.46
N VAL A 35 -14.86 -7.45 1.12
CA VAL A 35 -15.65 -6.57 0.26
C VAL A 35 -15.56 -7.00 -1.20
N TYR A 36 -14.43 -7.57 -1.61
CA TYR A 36 -14.19 -8.06 -2.96
C TYR A 36 -13.76 -9.54 -2.94
N PRO A 37 -14.70 -10.50 -2.68
CA PRO A 37 -14.36 -11.91 -2.47
C PRO A 37 -13.60 -12.57 -3.61
N TRP A 38 -13.76 -12.11 -4.86
CA TRP A 38 -13.02 -12.66 -6.00
C TRP A 38 -11.50 -12.54 -5.84
N THR A 39 -11.02 -11.58 -5.03
CA THR A 39 -9.58 -11.37 -4.79
C THR A 39 -8.96 -12.48 -3.95
N GLN A 40 -9.76 -13.28 -3.24
CA GLN A 40 -9.29 -14.41 -2.44
C GLN A 40 -8.57 -15.47 -3.29
N ARG A 41 -8.86 -15.56 -4.60
CA ARG A 41 -8.19 -16.48 -5.54
C ARG A 41 -6.67 -16.31 -5.61
N PHE A 42 -6.15 -15.14 -5.24
CA PHE A 42 -4.71 -14.85 -5.22
C PHE A 42 -4.03 -15.27 -3.91
N PHE A 43 -4.81 -15.73 -2.92
CA PHE A 43 -4.37 -16.07 -1.57
C PHE A 43 -4.75 -17.51 -1.18
N ASP A 44 -4.83 -18.41 -2.15
CA ASP A 44 -5.14 -19.85 -1.96
C ASP A 44 -4.25 -20.54 -0.90
N LYS A 45 -2.98 -20.14 -0.79
CA LYS A 45 -2.03 -20.64 0.20
C LYS A 45 -2.21 -20.08 1.60
N PHE A 46 -3.18 -19.20 1.84
CA PHE A 46 -3.35 -18.51 3.12
C PHE A 46 -4.29 -19.26 4.07
N GLY A 47 -4.79 -20.44 3.67
CA GLY A 47 -5.63 -21.28 4.50
C GLY A 47 -7.09 -20.84 4.45
N ASN A 48 -7.77 -20.89 5.59
CA ASN A 48 -9.20 -20.61 5.64
C ASN A 48 -9.51 -19.11 5.44
N LEU A 49 -10.26 -18.80 4.37
CA LEU A 49 -10.77 -17.47 4.02
C LEU A 49 -12.29 -17.47 3.80
N SER A 50 -13.01 -18.49 4.27
CA SER A 50 -14.42 -18.72 3.92
C SER A 50 -15.43 -17.76 4.58
N SER A 51 -15.00 -16.97 5.57
CA SER A 51 -15.87 -16.04 6.29
C SER A 51 -15.09 -14.81 6.75
N ALA A 52 -15.81 -13.72 7.05
CA ALA A 52 -15.20 -12.49 7.56
C ALA A 52 -14.36 -12.73 8.83
N THR A 53 -14.87 -13.51 9.79
CA THR A 53 -14.13 -13.86 11.01
C THR A 53 -12.88 -14.67 10.70
N ALA A 54 -12.95 -15.65 9.77
CA ALA A 54 -11.79 -16.43 9.36
C ALA A 54 -10.73 -15.54 8.70
N ILE A 55 -11.14 -14.61 7.83
CA ILE A 55 -10.23 -13.66 7.16
C ILE A 55 -9.58 -12.71 8.18
N MET A 56 -10.36 -12.07 9.05
CA MET A 56 -9.85 -11.08 10.01
C MET A 56 -8.98 -11.69 11.11
N GLY A 57 -9.25 -12.95 11.47
CA GLY A 57 -8.44 -13.73 12.41
C GLY A 57 -7.20 -14.38 11.79
N ASN A 58 -7.02 -14.31 10.46
CA ASN A 58 -5.95 -15.04 9.79
C ASN A 58 -4.57 -14.37 9.99
N PRO A 59 -3.60 -15.04 10.64
CA PRO A 59 -2.28 -14.45 10.89
C PRO A 59 -1.47 -14.22 9.60
N ARG A 60 -1.70 -15.00 8.54
CA ARG A 60 -1.03 -14.81 7.24
C ARG A 60 -1.54 -13.56 6.53
N ILE A 61 -2.85 -13.28 6.63
CA ILE A 61 -3.44 -12.03 6.12
C ILE A 61 -2.88 -10.82 6.86
N ARG A 62 -2.81 -10.88 8.19
CA ARG A 62 -2.20 -9.79 8.98
C ARG A 62 -0.75 -9.54 8.57
N ALA A 63 0.06 -10.61 8.51
CA ALA A 63 1.47 -10.50 8.14
C ALA A 63 1.66 -9.97 6.70
N HIS A 64 0.83 -10.39 5.75
CA HIS A 64 0.92 -9.91 4.38
C HIS A 64 0.42 -8.47 4.22
N GLY A 65 -0.66 -8.11 4.91
CA GLY A 65 -1.17 -6.74 4.96
C GLY A 65 -0.13 -5.75 5.49
N LYS A 66 0.62 -6.16 6.53
CA LYS A 66 1.79 -5.40 7.03
C LYS A 66 2.83 -5.18 5.93
N LYS A 67 3.20 -6.23 5.18
CA LYS A 67 4.16 -6.12 4.05
C LYS A 67 3.67 -5.15 2.98
N VAL A 68 2.38 -5.20 2.63
CA VAL A 68 1.78 -4.28 1.64
C VAL A 68 1.91 -2.83 2.10
N LEU A 69 1.55 -2.52 3.35
CA LEU A 69 1.70 -1.15 3.86
C LEU A 69 3.17 -0.74 4.06
N THR A 70 4.07 -1.66 4.40
CA THR A 70 5.51 -1.37 4.42
C THR A 70 5.98 -0.91 3.04
N SER A 71 5.57 -1.58 1.95
CA SER A 71 5.89 -1.14 0.58
C SER A 71 5.30 0.23 0.25
N LEU A 72 4.10 0.54 0.74
CA LEU A 72 3.52 1.88 0.59
C LEU A 72 4.33 2.94 1.35
N GLY A 73 4.87 2.61 2.52
CA GLY A 73 5.75 3.51 3.28
C GLY A 73 7.05 3.84 2.54
N LEU A 74 7.59 2.89 1.77
CA LEU A 74 8.73 3.17 0.88
C LEU A 74 8.35 4.18 -0.21
N ALA A 75 7.12 4.11 -0.75
CA ALA A 75 6.63 5.10 -1.71
C ALA A 75 6.46 6.49 -1.08
N VAL A 76 5.99 6.56 0.17
CA VAL A 76 5.90 7.82 0.95
C VAL A 76 7.29 8.43 1.15
N GLN A 77 8.30 7.63 1.48
CA GLN A 77 9.68 8.11 1.62
C GLN A 77 10.30 8.59 0.29
N ASN A 78 9.83 8.05 -0.84
CA ASN A 78 10.37 8.31 -2.18
C ASN A 78 9.41 9.10 -3.08
N MET A 79 8.58 9.98 -2.51
CA MET A 79 7.59 10.76 -3.27
C MET A 79 8.20 11.56 -4.44
N ALA A 80 9.49 11.90 -4.39
CA ALA A 80 10.20 12.60 -5.46
C ALA A 80 10.41 11.75 -6.74
N ILE A 81 10.44 10.41 -6.64
CA ILE A 81 10.63 9.55 -7.83
C ILE A 81 9.40 9.65 -8.77
N PHE A 82 8.20 9.83 -8.21
CA PHE A 82 6.99 10.07 -9.00
C PHE A 82 7.00 11.44 -9.71
N SER A 83 7.89 12.34 -9.28
CA SER A 83 8.13 13.66 -9.87
C SER A 83 9.41 13.75 -10.70
N GLU A 84 10.09 12.64 -11.01
CA GLU A 84 11.39 12.67 -11.71
C GLU A 84 11.34 12.06 -13.13
N LYS A 85 10.39 11.15 -13.39
CA LYS A 85 10.35 10.37 -14.64
C LYS A 85 10.27 11.22 -15.92
N LYS A 86 9.67 12.42 -15.87
CA LYS A 86 9.59 13.33 -17.03
C LYS A 86 10.89 14.12 -17.27
N ARG A 87 11.65 14.45 -16.22
CA ARG A 87 12.90 15.23 -16.34
C ARG A 87 13.96 14.46 -17.10
N ILE A 88 14.03 13.14 -16.89
CA ILE A 88 14.93 12.24 -17.61
C ILE A 88 14.44 12.03 -19.06
N GLU A 89 13.13 11.88 -19.32
CA GLU A 89 12.63 11.77 -20.69
C GLU A 89 12.84 13.07 -21.51
N GLU A 90 12.74 14.25 -20.87
CA GLU A 90 13.00 15.56 -21.50
C GLU A 90 14.51 15.85 -21.72
N GLU A 91 15.40 15.42 -20.81
CA GLU A 91 16.85 15.54 -20.99
C GLU A 91 17.41 14.62 -22.09
N TRP A 92 16.77 13.47 -22.34
CA TRP A 92 17.25 12.47 -23.32
C TRP A 92 16.56 12.56 -24.69
N MET A 93 15.39 13.20 -24.80
CA MET A 93 14.67 13.41 -26.08
C MET A 93 14.79 14.83 -26.63
N GLY A 94 15.71 15.65 -26.11
CA GLY A 94 16.09 16.93 -26.69
C GLY A 94 16.97 16.81 -27.94
N HIS A 95 16.41 16.27 -29.03
CA HIS A 95 16.88 16.43 -30.41
C HIS A 95 15.70 16.60 -31.36
#